data_AF-A0A1G6J6X9-F1
#
_entry.id   AF-A0A1G6J6X9-F1
#
_cell.length_a   1.000
_cell.length_b   1.000
_cell.length_c   1.000
_cell.angle_alpha   90.00
_cell.angle_beta   90.00
_cell.angle_gamma   90.00
#
_symmetry.space_group_name_H-M   'P 1'
#
loop_
_entity.id
_entity.type
_entity.pdbx_description
1 polymer ?
#
loop_
_entity_poly.entity_id
_entity_poly.type
_entity_poly.pdbx_seq_one_letter_code
_entity_poly.pdbx_strand_id
1 'polypeptide(L)'
;MFNSKTFALSLILLPCTCFATVGGPQNLEVLGYESKEQKVYLLKHYLDGRGRLPQLYYYQFKNTKYPEKLIQVNSLYINPKTRKIDYDQDSRQFDKEIAKIKTRLNPLAPLPQSGIKIQVLKKITSKEKSWYDPKQYIPKYTYTYQLSSQNLKSQIHQAIIYRYGLSISQAYKIPQQQKILAVVKYLGIPFETGYTIEDPVLLTVKK
;
A
#
# COMPACT_ATOMS: atom_id res chain seq x y z
N MET A 1 0.74 66.01 15.61
CA MET A 1 -0.08 65.67 14.43
C MET A 1 0.67 64.63 13.61
N PHE A 2 -0.10 63.66 13.13
CA PHE A 2 0.23 62.37 12.48
C PHE A 2 1.46 62.29 11.57
N ASN A 3 2.16 61.14 11.64
CA ASN A 3 2.86 60.58 10.48
C ASN A 3 2.71 59.04 10.50
N SER A 4 1.61 58.56 9.94
CA SER A 4 1.32 57.14 9.74
C SER A 4 2.05 56.62 8.50
N LYS A 5 3.10 55.82 8.69
CA LYS A 5 3.69 55.01 7.62
C LYS A 5 2.84 53.74 7.46
N THR A 6 1.94 53.75 6.49
CA THR A 6 1.19 52.57 6.04
C THR A 6 2.15 51.62 5.31
N PHE A 7 2.52 50.53 5.97
CA PHE A 7 3.21 49.41 5.32
C PHE A 7 2.15 48.55 4.62
N ALA A 8 2.04 48.67 3.30
CA ALA A 8 1.15 47.84 2.50
C ALA A 8 1.74 46.42 2.40
N LEU A 9 1.14 45.46 3.13
CA LEU A 9 1.48 44.05 3.04
C LEU A 9 0.84 43.47 1.77
N SER A 10 1.58 43.42 0.66
CA SER A 10 1.13 42.77 -0.57
C SER A 10 1.04 41.25 -0.36
N LEU A 11 -0.17 40.73 -0.26
CA LEU A 11 -0.46 39.30 -0.18
C LEU A 11 -0.21 38.67 -1.56
N ILE A 12 0.94 38.03 -1.76
CA ILE A 12 1.23 37.25 -2.97
C ILE A 12 0.41 35.95 -2.89
N LEU A 13 -0.77 35.95 -3.50
CA LEU A 13 -1.56 34.75 -3.76
C LEU A 13 -0.88 33.97 -4.89
N LEU A 14 0.05 33.07 -4.55
CA LEU A 14 0.57 32.10 -5.51
C LEU A 14 -0.57 31.16 -5.93
N PRO A 15 -0.87 31.02 -7.23
CA PRO A 15 -1.88 30.08 -7.68
C PRO A 15 -1.37 28.65 -7.42
N CYS A 16 -2.02 27.94 -6.49
CA CYS A 16 -1.92 26.49 -6.39
C CYS A 16 -2.61 25.88 -7.62
N THR A 17 -1.85 25.64 -8.69
CA THR A 17 -2.32 24.85 -9.82
C THR A 17 -2.49 23.40 -9.35
N CYS A 18 -3.70 23.05 -8.91
CA CYS A 18 -4.08 21.66 -8.67
C CYS A 18 -4.34 21.02 -10.03
N PHE A 19 -3.39 20.24 -10.53
CA PHE A 19 -3.66 19.36 -11.67
C PHE A 19 -4.51 18.19 -11.18
N ALA A 20 -5.69 18.02 -11.78
CA ALA A 20 -6.50 16.83 -11.54
C ALA A 20 -5.77 15.62 -12.15
N THR A 21 -5.15 14.80 -11.30
CA THR A 21 -4.52 13.56 -11.74
C THR A 21 -5.59 12.47 -11.87
N VAL A 22 -5.54 11.70 -12.96
CA VAL A 22 -6.44 10.57 -13.19
C VAL A 22 -5.96 9.31 -12.48
N GLY A 23 -4.67 9.28 -12.12
CA GLY A 23 -4.05 8.21 -11.34
C GLY A 23 -3.43 8.71 -10.03
N GLY A 24 -2.97 7.75 -9.23
CA GLY A 24 -2.20 8.00 -8.03
C GLY A 24 -1.57 6.73 -7.48
N PRO A 25 -0.65 6.85 -6.51
CA PRO A 25 0.01 5.70 -5.93
C PRO A 25 -0.95 4.86 -5.08
N GLN A 26 -0.60 3.58 -4.94
CA GLN A 26 -1.24 2.67 -4.00
C GLN A 26 -0.29 2.43 -2.83
N ASN A 27 -0.58 3.04 -1.69
CA ASN A 27 0.27 2.99 -0.50
C ASN A 27 -0.28 2.00 0.52
N LEU A 28 0.60 1.44 1.33
CA LEU A 28 0.25 0.51 2.38
C LEU A 28 0.53 1.13 3.76
N GLU A 29 -0.50 1.20 4.59
CA GLU A 29 -0.38 1.56 6.01
C GLU A 29 -0.50 0.29 6.84
N VAL A 30 0.55 -0.05 7.59
CA VAL A 30 0.52 -1.18 8.52
C VAL A 30 -0.06 -0.71 9.85
N LEU A 31 -1.23 -1.23 10.21
CA LEU A 31 -1.96 -0.74 11.39
C LEU A 31 -1.41 -1.29 12.71
N GLY A 32 -1.05 -2.58 12.75
CA GLY A 32 -0.57 -3.24 13.96
C GLY A 32 -1.01 -4.69 14.12
N TYR A 33 -0.68 -5.26 15.27
CA TYR A 33 -0.92 -6.65 15.66
C TYR A 33 -2.01 -6.78 16.73
N GLU A 34 -3.01 -7.60 16.46
CA GLU A 34 -4.04 -7.98 17.43
C GLU A 34 -3.64 -9.32 18.07
N SER A 35 -3.41 -9.33 19.38
CA SER A 35 -2.80 -10.47 20.08
C SER A 35 -3.76 -11.64 20.31
N LYS A 36 -5.05 -11.36 20.51
CA LYS A 36 -6.07 -12.36 20.88
C LYS A 36 -6.35 -13.35 19.76
N GLU A 37 -6.52 -12.86 18.53
CA GLU A 37 -6.73 -13.66 17.33
C GLU A 37 -5.46 -13.79 16.47
N GLN A 38 -4.35 -13.21 16.92
CA GLN A 38 -3.05 -13.24 16.24
C GLN A 38 -3.17 -12.77 14.78
N LYS A 39 -3.64 -11.53 14.60
CA LYS A 39 -3.83 -10.91 13.28
C LYS A 39 -2.92 -9.71 13.10
N VAL A 40 -2.44 -9.47 11.88
CA VAL A 40 -1.83 -8.18 11.51
C VAL A 40 -2.74 -7.49 10.53
N TYR A 41 -3.13 -6.25 10.83
CA TYR A 41 -4.03 -5.46 10.00
C TYR A 41 -3.26 -4.43 9.16
N LEU A 42 -3.74 -4.20 7.94
CA LEU A 42 -3.14 -3.28 6.96
C LEU A 42 -4.25 -2.54 6.21
N LEU A 43 -4.02 -1.27 5.87
CA LEU A 43 -4.86 -0.50 4.97
C LEU A 43 -4.12 -0.26 3.66
N LYS A 44 -4.76 -0.58 2.54
CA LYS A 44 -4.30 -0.20 1.20
C LYS A 44 -5.03 1.06 0.77
N HIS A 45 -4.29 2.15 0.64
CA HIS A 45 -4.77 3.45 0.21
C HIS A 45 -4.66 3.54 -1.31
N TYR A 46 -5.74 3.94 -1.97
CA TYR A 46 -5.77 4.19 -3.41
C TYR A 46 -5.91 5.69 -3.61
N LEU A 47 -4.80 6.35 -3.96
CA LEU A 47 -4.79 7.81 -4.15
C LEU A 47 -5.15 8.21 -5.59
N ASP A 48 -6.00 7.41 -6.24
CA ASP A 48 -6.53 7.76 -7.55
C ASP A 48 -7.64 8.80 -7.46
N GLY A 49 -7.99 9.41 -8.60
CA GLY A 49 -8.97 10.48 -8.67
C GLY A 49 -10.40 10.11 -8.23
N ARG A 50 -10.66 8.86 -7.81
CA ARG A 50 -11.98 8.43 -7.33
C ARG A 50 -12.25 8.77 -5.87
N GLY A 51 -11.22 9.02 -5.07
CA GLY A 51 -11.39 9.29 -3.64
C GLY A 51 -12.01 8.12 -2.85
N ARG A 52 -11.79 6.89 -3.31
CA ARG A 52 -12.33 5.68 -2.69
C ARG A 52 -11.75 5.44 -1.29
N LEU A 53 -12.53 4.81 -0.41
CA LEU A 53 -12.09 4.41 0.91
C LEU A 53 -10.89 3.45 0.86
N PRO A 54 -9.93 3.55 1.80
CA PRO A 54 -8.86 2.58 1.95
C PRO A 54 -9.42 1.17 2.18
N GLN A 55 -8.76 0.16 1.61
CA GLN A 55 -9.18 -1.24 1.71
C GLN A 55 -8.46 -1.94 2.86
N LEU A 56 -9.22 -2.53 3.79
CA LEU A 56 -8.72 -3.21 4.96
C LEU A 56 -8.40 -4.68 4.66
N TYR A 57 -7.19 -5.07 5.04
CA TYR A 57 -6.71 -6.44 4.94
C TYR A 57 -6.16 -6.92 6.29
N TYR A 58 -6.04 -8.24 6.42
CA TYR A 58 -5.27 -8.84 7.50
C TYR A 58 -4.58 -10.14 7.11
N TYR A 59 -3.48 -10.44 7.80
CA TYR A 59 -2.94 -11.79 7.91
C TYR A 59 -3.49 -12.46 9.18
N GLN A 60 -3.87 -13.73 9.07
CA GLN A 60 -4.31 -14.58 10.18
C GLN A 60 -3.16 -15.51 10.56
N PHE A 61 -2.83 -15.66 11.85
CA PHE A 61 -1.81 -16.63 12.28
C PHE A 61 -2.35 -17.72 13.19
N LYS A 62 -3.35 -17.42 14.02
CA LYS A 62 -4.03 -18.41 14.85
C LYS A 62 -4.92 -19.32 14.00
N ASN A 63 -4.87 -20.63 14.22
CA ASN A 63 -5.76 -21.63 13.63
C ASN A 63 -5.90 -21.57 12.09
N THR A 64 -4.84 -21.19 11.37
CA THR A 64 -4.85 -21.19 9.90
C THR A 64 -3.79 -22.12 9.31
N LYS A 65 -4.12 -22.75 8.19
CA LYS A 65 -3.17 -23.55 7.40
C LYS A 65 -2.33 -22.69 6.44
N TYR A 66 -2.78 -21.47 6.15
CA TYR A 66 -2.20 -20.57 5.14
C TYR A 66 -1.93 -19.18 5.72
N PRO A 67 -0.95 -19.04 6.64
CA PRO A 67 -0.62 -17.76 7.28
C PRO A 67 -0.14 -16.68 6.29
N GLU A 68 0.41 -17.09 5.15
CA GLU A 68 0.81 -16.23 4.02
C GLU A 68 -0.35 -15.54 3.27
N LYS A 69 -1.60 -16.00 3.47
CA LYS A 69 -2.73 -15.52 2.69
C LYS A 69 -3.20 -14.19 3.26
N LEU A 70 -3.10 -13.14 2.45
CA LEU A 70 -3.71 -11.85 2.76
C LEU A 70 -5.23 -11.95 2.57
N ILE A 71 -6.00 -11.56 3.60
CA ILE A 71 -7.46 -11.63 3.58
C ILE A 71 -8.03 -10.22 3.54
N GLN A 72 -8.89 -9.93 2.57
CA GLN A 72 -9.62 -8.68 2.47
C GLN A 72 -10.87 -8.70 3.37
N VAL A 73 -11.13 -7.61 4.08
CA VAL A 73 -12.33 -7.43 4.88
C VAL A 73 -13.40 -6.75 4.03
N ASN A 74 -14.43 -7.47 3.60
CA ASN A 74 -15.49 -6.87 2.77
C ASN A 74 -16.63 -6.24 3.58
N SER A 75 -16.82 -6.68 4.83
CA SER A 75 -17.99 -6.32 5.63
C SER A 75 -18.11 -4.83 5.97
N LEU A 76 -16.99 -4.10 6.02
CA LEU A 76 -16.96 -2.66 6.29
C LEU A 76 -17.46 -1.82 5.10
N TYR A 77 -17.58 -2.42 3.92
CA TYR A 77 -17.86 -1.73 2.67
C TYR A 77 -19.25 -2.07 2.11
N ILE A 78 -20.09 -2.79 2.86
CA ILE A 78 -21.43 -3.15 2.38
C ILE A 78 -22.34 -1.92 2.51
N ASN A 79 -22.76 -1.37 1.37
CA ASN A 79 -23.72 -0.29 1.34
C ASN A 79 -25.08 -0.79 1.88
N PRO A 80 -25.68 -0.10 2.88
CA PRO A 80 -26.90 -0.56 3.53
C PRO A 80 -28.12 -0.59 2.58
N LYS A 81 -28.14 0.28 1.56
CA LYS A 81 -29.23 0.38 0.58
C LYS A 81 -29.11 -0.69 -0.50
N THR A 82 -27.93 -0.85 -1.08
CA THR A 82 -27.73 -1.74 -2.24
C THR A 82 -27.31 -3.16 -1.85
N ARG A 83 -26.88 -3.38 -0.60
CA ARG A 83 -26.29 -4.64 -0.08
C ARG A 83 -25.07 -5.11 -0.86
N LYS A 84 -24.45 -4.23 -1.65
CA LYS A 84 -23.24 -4.49 -2.43
C LYS A 84 -22.05 -3.80 -1.78
N ILE A 85 -20.85 -4.29 -2.11
CA ILE A 85 -19.61 -3.63 -1.75
C ILE A 85 -19.54 -2.29 -2.49
N ASP A 86 -19.29 -1.23 -1.74
CA ASP A 86 -19.22 0.15 -2.19
C ASP A 86 -18.04 0.84 -1.48
N TYR A 87 -16.99 1.12 -2.24
CA TYR A 87 -15.81 1.79 -1.74
C TYR A 87 -15.91 3.31 -1.84
N ASP A 88 -16.96 3.85 -2.47
CA ASP A 88 -17.10 5.28 -2.73
C ASP A 88 -18.13 5.93 -1.77
N GLN A 89 -18.50 5.22 -0.71
CA GLN A 89 -19.44 5.68 0.33
C GLN A 89 -18.82 6.71 1.31
N ASP A 90 -19.68 7.41 2.08
CA ASP A 90 -19.26 8.33 3.14
C ASP A 90 -18.34 7.62 4.17
N SER A 91 -17.24 8.28 4.53
CA SER A 91 -16.17 7.68 5.34
C SER A 91 -16.51 7.57 6.82
N ARG A 92 -17.52 8.28 7.36
CA ARG A 92 -17.73 8.40 8.81
C ARG A 92 -17.87 7.06 9.52
N GLN A 93 -18.66 6.14 8.94
CA GLN A 93 -18.84 4.82 9.52
C GLN A 93 -17.58 3.96 9.37
N PHE A 94 -16.88 4.06 8.23
CA PHE A 94 -15.61 3.40 8.01
C PHE A 94 -14.56 3.87 9.03
N ASP A 95 -14.38 5.17 9.19
CA ASP A 95 -13.42 5.79 10.11
C ASP A 95 -13.67 5.36 11.56
N LYS A 96 -14.95 5.31 11.97
CA LYS A 96 -15.36 4.83 13.29
C LYS A 96 -14.96 3.37 13.51
N GLU A 97 -15.18 2.49 12.53
CA GLU A 97 -14.80 1.08 12.65
C GLU A 97 -13.28 0.87 12.61
N ILE A 98 -12.54 1.63 11.78
CA ILE A 98 -11.08 1.62 11.77
C ILE A 98 -10.52 2.08 13.12
N ALA A 99 -11.08 3.14 13.73
CA ALA A 99 -10.66 3.61 15.04
C ALA A 99 -10.84 2.52 16.12
N LYS A 100 -11.98 1.82 16.12
CA LYS A 100 -12.23 0.68 17.03
C LYS A 100 -11.28 -0.49 16.80
N ILE A 101 -10.81 -0.71 15.58
CA ILE A 101 -9.79 -1.72 15.30
C ILE A 101 -8.46 -1.25 15.89
N LYS A 102 -8.03 -0.01 15.59
CA LYS A 102 -6.75 0.56 16.03
C LYS A 102 -6.58 0.54 17.55
N THR A 103 -7.65 0.78 18.34
CA THR A 103 -7.58 0.81 19.81
C THR A 103 -7.15 -0.50 20.47
N ARG A 104 -7.27 -1.63 19.76
CA ARG A 104 -6.87 -2.96 20.26
C ARG A 104 -5.61 -3.52 19.60
N LEU A 105 -4.94 -2.74 18.76
CA LEU A 105 -3.71 -3.17 18.08
C LEU A 105 -2.48 -2.78 18.88
N ASN A 106 -1.54 -3.70 18.97
CA ASN A 106 -0.18 -3.42 19.40
C ASN A 106 0.64 -2.96 18.18
N PRO A 107 1.46 -1.90 18.31
CA PRO A 107 2.34 -1.48 17.23
C PRO A 107 3.34 -2.58 16.87
N LEU A 108 3.72 -2.65 15.60
CA LEU A 108 4.77 -3.55 15.15
C LEU A 108 6.15 -2.91 15.33
N ALA A 109 7.14 -3.71 15.70
CA ALA A 109 8.52 -3.26 15.78
C ALA A 109 9.13 -3.15 14.36
N PRO A 110 9.57 -1.96 13.92
CA PRO A 110 10.19 -1.79 12.61
C PRO A 110 11.53 -2.52 12.54
N LEU A 111 11.91 -2.94 11.34
CA LEU A 111 13.18 -3.59 11.04
C LEU A 111 13.95 -2.82 9.96
N PRO A 112 15.30 -2.83 9.99
CA PRO A 112 16.11 -2.35 8.88
C PRO A 112 15.82 -3.14 7.60
N GLN A 113 15.56 -2.42 6.51
CA GLN A 113 15.25 -3.01 5.20
C GLN A 113 16.43 -3.78 4.61
N SER A 114 17.67 -3.39 4.95
CA SER A 114 18.93 -3.98 4.44
C SER A 114 19.08 -5.46 4.77
N GLY A 115 18.40 -5.96 5.80
CA GLY A 115 18.38 -7.38 6.15
C GLY A 115 17.51 -8.24 5.24
N ILE A 116 16.67 -7.63 4.40
CA ILE A 116 15.71 -8.31 3.53
C ILE A 116 16.18 -8.22 2.09
N LYS A 117 16.45 -9.37 1.48
CA LYS A 117 16.88 -9.46 0.08
C LYS A 117 15.71 -9.81 -0.83
N ILE A 118 15.55 -9.03 -1.89
CA ILE A 118 14.63 -9.35 -3.00
C ILE A 118 15.37 -10.23 -4.00
N GLN A 119 14.88 -11.44 -4.23
CA GLN A 119 15.41 -12.38 -5.21
C GLN A 119 14.48 -12.40 -6.42
N VAL A 120 14.93 -11.86 -7.55
CA VAL A 120 14.20 -11.95 -8.82
C VAL A 120 14.49 -13.30 -9.45
N LEU A 121 13.47 -14.16 -9.54
CA LEU A 121 13.56 -15.53 -10.05
C LEU A 121 13.38 -15.57 -11.57
N LYS A 122 12.50 -14.71 -12.10
CA LYS A 122 12.23 -14.59 -13.53
C LYS A 122 11.88 -13.16 -13.87
N LYS A 123 12.37 -12.69 -15.02
CA LYS A 123 12.00 -11.40 -15.62
C LYS A 123 11.54 -11.63 -17.04
N ILE A 124 10.32 -11.22 -17.35
CA ILE A 124 9.78 -11.18 -18.71
C ILE A 124 9.69 -9.71 -19.12
N THR A 125 10.24 -9.38 -20.29
CA THR A 125 10.18 -8.03 -20.85
C THR A 125 9.22 -8.02 -22.02
N SER A 126 8.29 -7.06 -22.02
CA SER A 126 7.36 -6.84 -23.11
C SER A 126 7.11 -5.33 -23.27
N LYS A 127 6.19 -4.99 -24.16
CA LYS A 127 5.70 -3.62 -24.33
C LYS A 127 4.17 -3.64 -24.28
N GLU A 128 3.58 -2.55 -23.81
CA GLU A 128 2.14 -2.32 -23.93
C GLU A 128 1.86 -0.93 -24.47
N LYS A 129 0.64 -0.69 -24.97
CA LYS A 129 0.24 0.62 -25.49
C LYS A 129 0.31 1.66 -24.37
N SER A 130 0.81 2.84 -24.70
CA SER A 130 0.84 3.94 -23.75
C SER A 130 -0.58 4.42 -23.45
N TRP A 131 -0.78 4.99 -22.26
CA TRP A 131 -2.08 5.49 -21.82
C TRP A 131 -2.48 6.81 -22.51
N TYR A 132 -1.49 7.60 -22.97
CA TYR A 132 -1.69 8.94 -23.54
C TYR A 132 -1.68 8.95 -25.07
N ASP A 133 -0.99 7.99 -25.71
CA ASP A 133 -0.96 7.81 -27.16
C ASP A 133 -1.02 6.31 -27.51
N PRO A 134 -2.14 5.83 -28.07
CA PRO A 134 -2.32 4.41 -28.41
C PRO A 134 -1.41 3.92 -29.55
N LYS A 135 -0.70 4.82 -30.26
CA LYS A 135 0.33 4.49 -31.26
C LYS A 135 1.71 4.28 -30.62
N GLN A 136 1.90 4.75 -29.40
CA GLN A 136 3.15 4.61 -28.67
C GLN A 136 3.12 3.39 -27.75
N TYR A 137 4.30 2.83 -27.50
CA TYR A 137 4.49 1.68 -26.63
C TYR A 137 5.42 2.03 -25.48
N ILE A 138 5.05 1.59 -24.28
CA ILE A 138 5.85 1.72 -23.07
C ILE A 138 6.43 0.35 -22.67
N PRO A 139 7.64 0.31 -22.08
CA PRO A 139 8.22 -0.93 -21.59
C PRO A 139 7.42 -1.47 -20.41
N LYS A 140 7.22 -2.79 -20.39
CA LYS A 140 6.54 -3.53 -19.33
C LYS A 140 7.42 -4.69 -18.89
N TYR A 141 7.59 -4.86 -17.59
CA TYR A 141 8.37 -5.95 -17.05
C TYR A 141 7.53 -6.74 -16.05
N THR A 142 7.40 -8.05 -16.27
CA THR A 142 6.78 -8.95 -15.29
C THR A 142 7.89 -9.64 -14.51
N TYR A 143 7.98 -9.33 -13.23
CA TYR A 143 8.96 -9.90 -12.30
C TYR A 143 8.27 -10.99 -11.49
N THR A 144 8.84 -12.20 -11.49
CA THR A 144 8.55 -13.23 -10.49
C THR A 144 9.65 -13.17 -9.45
N TYR A 145 9.30 -12.97 -8.18
CA TYR A 145 10.28 -12.72 -7.12
C TYR A 145 9.90 -13.38 -5.79
N GLN A 146 10.87 -13.48 -4.89
CA GLN A 146 10.71 -13.95 -3.52
C GLN A 146 11.54 -13.06 -2.59
N LEU A 147 11.11 -12.88 -1.35
CA LEU A 147 11.90 -12.22 -0.31
C LEU A 147 12.59 -13.26 0.58
N SER A 148 13.78 -12.92 1.05
CA SER A 148 14.53 -13.72 2.01
C SER A 148 15.18 -12.84 3.08
N SER A 149 15.22 -13.34 4.31
CA SER A 149 15.91 -12.71 5.44
C SER A 149 16.31 -13.80 6.43
N GLN A 150 17.61 -14.02 6.61
CA GLN A 150 18.13 -15.12 7.45
C GLN A 150 17.49 -16.48 7.06
N ASN A 151 16.83 -17.16 8.01
CA ASN A 151 16.13 -18.42 7.81
C ASN A 151 14.67 -18.26 7.31
N LEU A 152 14.21 -17.03 7.08
CA LEU A 152 12.86 -16.73 6.62
C LEU A 152 12.80 -16.50 5.11
N LYS A 153 11.72 -16.98 4.47
CA LYS A 153 11.40 -16.73 3.06
C LYS A 153 9.92 -16.43 2.87
N SER A 154 9.59 -15.66 1.84
CA SER A 154 8.20 -15.46 1.42
C SER A 154 7.72 -16.56 0.48
N GLN A 155 6.44 -16.53 0.09
CA GLN A 155 6.01 -17.21 -1.13
C GLN A 155 6.59 -16.53 -2.39
N ILE A 156 6.36 -17.13 -3.55
CA ILE A 156 6.68 -16.51 -4.83
C ILE A 156 5.59 -15.50 -5.16
N HIS A 157 5.99 -14.28 -5.49
CA HIS A 157 5.11 -13.18 -5.87
C HIS A 157 5.37 -12.76 -7.31
N GLN A 158 4.41 -12.05 -7.89
CA GLN A 158 4.54 -11.41 -9.19
C GLN A 158 4.26 -9.92 -9.08
N ALA A 159 5.03 -9.12 -9.82
CA ALA A 159 4.81 -7.69 -9.96
C ALA A 159 4.94 -7.29 -11.43
N ILE A 160 4.06 -6.40 -11.89
CA ILE A 160 4.17 -5.72 -13.17
C ILE A 160 4.81 -4.37 -12.90
N ILE A 161 5.94 -4.11 -13.56
CA ILE A 161 6.79 -2.96 -13.31
C ILE A 161 7.01 -2.22 -14.62
N TYR A 162 6.92 -0.90 -14.59
CA TYR A 162 7.14 -0.04 -15.75
C TYR A 162 8.44 0.75 -15.68
N ARG A 163 9.01 0.89 -14.47
CA ARG A 163 10.32 1.52 -14.23
C ARG A 163 10.88 1.14 -12.84
N TYR A 164 12.19 1.21 -12.67
CA TYR A 164 12.88 1.20 -11.35
C TYR A 164 12.78 -0.04 -10.45
N GLY A 165 12.64 -1.25 -11.01
CA GLY A 165 12.81 -2.50 -10.24
C GLY A 165 11.90 -2.64 -9.00
N LEU A 166 12.34 -3.45 -8.04
CA LEU A 166 11.64 -3.69 -6.77
C LEU A 166 12.47 -3.11 -5.63
N SER A 167 11.81 -2.57 -4.61
CA SER A 167 12.45 -2.08 -3.37
C SER A 167 11.60 -2.45 -2.15
N ILE A 168 12.17 -2.38 -0.95
CA ILE A 168 11.43 -2.57 0.32
C ILE A 168 11.19 -1.19 0.93
N SER A 169 9.94 -0.77 1.10
CA SER A 169 9.62 0.53 1.69
C SER A 169 9.40 0.46 3.20
N GLN A 170 8.95 -0.68 3.72
CA GLN A 170 8.72 -0.90 5.15
C GLN A 170 9.02 -2.35 5.52
N ALA A 171 9.44 -2.59 6.75
CA ALA A 171 9.68 -3.94 7.26
C ALA A 171 9.42 -3.99 8.77
N TYR A 172 8.80 -5.07 9.24
CA TYR A 172 8.36 -5.22 10.62
C TYR A 172 8.52 -6.65 11.12
N LYS A 173 8.95 -6.79 12.38
CA LYS A 173 8.89 -8.07 13.09
C LYS A 173 7.47 -8.28 13.62
N ILE A 174 6.89 -9.46 13.37
CA ILE A 174 5.58 -9.81 13.94
C ILE A 174 5.76 -10.33 15.37
N PRO A 175 5.12 -9.72 16.39
CA PRO A 175 5.23 -10.17 17.77
C PRO A 175 4.87 -11.64 17.92
N GLN A 176 5.68 -12.40 18.67
CA GLN A 176 5.43 -13.80 19.05
C GLN A 176 5.30 -14.80 17.89
N GLN A 177 5.55 -14.41 16.63
CA GLN A 177 5.23 -15.23 15.47
C GLN A 177 6.43 -15.75 14.67
N GLN A 178 7.67 -15.38 15.02
CA GLN A 178 8.89 -15.66 14.22
C GLN A 178 8.69 -15.39 12.71
N LYS A 179 8.04 -14.27 12.38
CA LYS A 179 7.69 -13.85 11.03
C LYS A 179 8.09 -12.40 10.81
N ILE A 180 8.34 -12.03 9.56
CA ILE A 180 8.57 -10.66 9.14
C ILE A 180 7.49 -10.27 8.14
N LEU A 181 6.91 -9.10 8.30
CA LEU A 181 6.12 -8.44 7.27
C LEU A 181 7.02 -7.42 6.56
N ALA A 182 7.17 -7.54 5.25
CA ALA A 182 7.83 -6.55 4.41
C ALA A 182 6.82 -5.93 3.45
N VAL A 183 7.07 -4.68 3.05
CA VAL A 183 6.26 -3.97 2.06
C VAL A 183 7.14 -3.73 0.85
N VAL A 184 6.77 -4.35 -0.27
CA VAL A 184 7.50 -4.23 -1.53
C VAL A 184 6.91 -3.08 -2.33
N LYS A 185 7.76 -2.17 -2.77
CA LYS A 185 7.39 -0.98 -3.53
C LYS A 185 8.01 -1.01 -4.93
N TYR A 186 7.21 -0.70 -5.94
CA TYR A 186 7.62 -0.63 -7.34
C TYR A 186 6.72 0.30 -8.16
N LEU A 187 7.19 0.76 -9.32
CA LEU A 187 6.38 1.58 -10.24
C LEU A 187 5.50 0.65 -11.08
N GLY A 188 4.24 0.48 -10.66
CA GLY A 188 3.30 -0.51 -11.21
C GLY A 188 2.12 0.07 -11.97
N ILE A 189 1.95 1.39 -12.00
CA ILE A 189 0.88 2.06 -12.75
C ILE A 189 1.55 3.03 -13.73
N PRO A 190 1.34 2.89 -15.05
CA PRO A 190 2.08 3.68 -16.04
C PRO A 190 1.40 5.01 -16.41
N PHE A 191 0.43 5.49 -15.65
CA PHE A 191 -0.27 6.75 -15.92
C PHE A 191 0.57 7.97 -15.54
N GLU A 192 0.43 9.05 -16.30
CA GLU A 192 1.14 10.32 -16.10
C GLU A 192 2.66 10.11 -15.99
N THR A 193 3.27 10.47 -14.87
CA THR A 193 4.71 10.26 -14.59
C THR A 193 5.02 8.85 -14.07
N GLY A 194 3.99 8.02 -13.89
CA GLY A 194 4.05 6.70 -13.28
C GLY A 194 3.83 6.75 -11.78
N TYR A 195 3.07 5.78 -11.25
CA TYR A 195 2.71 5.69 -9.85
C TYR A 195 3.16 4.38 -9.22
N THR A 196 3.53 4.44 -7.94
CA THR A 196 4.02 3.29 -7.19
C THR A 196 2.89 2.46 -6.62
N ILE A 197 3.11 1.15 -6.55
CA ILE A 197 2.28 0.21 -5.82
C ILE A 197 3.12 -0.34 -4.67
N GLU A 198 2.50 -0.46 -3.49
CA GLU A 198 3.01 -1.17 -2.33
C GLU A 198 2.20 -2.45 -2.07
N ASP A 199 2.89 -3.58 -2.00
CA ASP A 199 2.29 -4.87 -1.70
C ASP A 199 2.92 -5.49 -0.43
N PRO A 200 2.09 -6.03 0.49
CA PRO A 200 2.60 -6.72 1.67
C PRO A 200 3.08 -8.12 1.32
N VAL A 201 4.22 -8.49 1.88
CA VAL A 201 4.85 -9.79 1.71
C VAL A 201 5.24 -10.34 3.07
N LEU A 202 4.70 -11.51 3.41
CA LEU A 202 5.01 -12.21 4.66
C LEU A 202 6.18 -13.17 4.45
N LEU A 203 7.21 -13.06 5.28
CA LEU A 203 8.30 -14.03 5.36
C LEU A 203 8.07 -14.94 6.57
N THR A 204 8.13 -16.24 6.33
CA THR A 204 7.94 -17.29 7.34
C THR A 204 9.15 -18.23 7.35
N VAL A 205 9.28 -19.04 8.41
CA VAL A 205 10.35 -20.05 8.49
C VAL A 205 10.18 -21.02 7.33
N LYS A 206 11.29 -21.29 6.64
CA LYS A 206 11.33 -22.27 5.56
C LYS A 206 10.84 -23.62 6.09
N LYS A 207 9.75 -24.14 5.50
CA LYS A 207 9.36 -25.54 5.69
C LYS A 207 10.33 -26.45 4.94
#